data_AF-A0A8J7FQU4-F1
#
_entry.id   AF-A0A8J7FQU4-F1
#
_cell.length_a   1.000
_cell.length_b   1.000
_cell.length_c   1.000
_cell.angle_alpha   90.00
_cell.angle_beta   90.00
_cell.angle_gamma   90.00
#
_symmetry.space_group_name_H-M   'P 1'
#
loop_
_entity.id
_entity.type
_entity.pdbx_description
1 polymer ?
#
loop_
_entity_poly.entity_id
_entity_poly.type
_entity_poly.pdbx_seq_one_letter_code
_entity_poly.pdbx_strand_id
1 'polypeptide(L)' 'MGLITDLFFAIGSLFKWMFETLLLPIGYWAGWFFTIVGISLIIWWLYRLTQFGSENEKDYTGW' A
#
# COMPACT_ATOMS: atom_id res chain seq x y z
N MET A 1 6.89 27.96 -34.63
CA MET A 1 6.19 27.83 -33.33
C MET A 1 6.56 29.05 -32.50
N GLY A 2 5.60 29.72 -31.86
CA GLY A 2 5.87 30.98 -31.14
C GLY A 2 6.41 30.74 -29.73
N LEU A 3 7.07 31.76 -29.15
CA LEU A 3 7.62 31.76 -27.79
C LEU A 3 6.63 31.28 -26.71
N ILE A 4 5.36 31.64 -26.86
CA ILE A 4 4.28 31.24 -25.93
C ILE A 4 4.04 29.73 -26.01
N THR A 5 4.04 29.17 -27.21
CA THR A 5 3.81 27.73 -27.43
C THR A 5 4.96 26.90 -26.84
N ASP A 6 6.21 27.34 -27.01
CA ASP A 6 7.39 26.67 -26.45
C ASP A 6 7.41 26.73 -24.91
N LEU A 7 6.92 27.84 -24.32
CA LEU A 7 6.76 27.96 -22.87
C LEU A 7 5.78 26.91 -22.31
N PHE A 8 4.63 26.73 -22.96
CA PHE A 8 3.65 25.73 -22.54
C PHE A 8 4.18 24.29 -22.70
N PHE A 9 4.94 24.01 -23.75
CA PHE A 9 5.60 22.71 -23.90
C PHE A 9 6.64 22.46 -22.80
N ALA A 10 7.46 23.46 -22.47
CA ALA A 10 8.46 23.35 -21.41
C ALA A 10 7.81 23.09 -20.04
N ILE A 11 6.75 23.84 -19.71
CA ILE A 11 5.97 23.65 -18.47
C ILE A 11 5.35 22.25 -18.43
N GLY A 12 4.73 21.81 -19.53
CA GLY A 12 4.17 20.46 -19.64
C GLY A 12 5.22 19.37 -19.45
N SER A 13 6.43 19.56 -19.99
CA SER A 13 7.54 18.62 -19.80
C SER A 13 8.00 18.54 -18.35
N LEU A 14 8.00 19.67 -17.64
CA LEU A 14 8.39 19.74 -16.23
C LEU A 14 7.37 19.01 -15.35
N PHE A 15 6.07 19.20 -15.59
CA PHE A 15 5.04 18.45 -14.88
C PHE A 15 5.12 16.95 -15.14
N LYS A 16 5.37 16.54 -16.39
CA LYS A 16 5.56 15.13 -16.74
C LYS A 16 6.76 14.52 -16.02
N TRP A 17 7.89 15.22 -16.03
CA TRP A 17 9.10 14.81 -15.30
C TRP A 17 8.85 14.69 -13.80
N MET A 18 8.15 15.65 -13.20
CA MET A 18 7.83 15.64 -11.78
C MET A 18 6.96 14.45 -11.39
N PHE A 19 5.94 14.12 -12.20
CA PHE A 19 5.10 12.94 -11.99
C PHE A 19 5.89 11.63 -12.11
N GLU A 20 6.70 11.50 -13.17
CA GLU A 20 7.45 10.28 -13.43
C GLU A 20 8.56 10.05 -12.40
N THR A 21 9.21 11.12 -11.94
CA THR A 21 10.39 11.02 -11.06
C THR A 21 10.02 10.99 -9.59
N LEU A 22 8.95 11.68 -9.17
CA LEU A 22 8.58 11.77 -7.74
C LEU A 22 7.38 10.89 -7.42
N LEU A 23 6.30 10.99 -8.20
CA LEU A 23 5.03 10.40 -7.82
C LEU A 23 5.00 8.88 -8.05
N LEU A 24 5.63 8.39 -9.12
CA LEU A 24 5.75 6.95 -9.38
C LEU A 24 6.54 6.20 -8.28
N PRO A 25 7.75 6.64 -7.87
CA PRO A 25 8.48 5.97 -6.80
C PRO A 25 7.76 6.00 -5.45
N ILE A 26 7.11 7.12 -5.11
CA ILE A 26 6.30 7.25 -3.89
C ILE A 26 5.12 6.27 -3.94
N GLY A 27 4.42 6.20 -5.07
CA GLY A 27 3.31 5.27 -5.26
C GLY A 27 3.74 3.81 -5.12
N TYR A 28 4.90 3.46 -5.68
CA TYR A 28 5.46 2.11 -5.57
C TYR A 28 5.79 1.73 -4.11
N TRP A 29 6.46 2.64 -3.39
CA TRP A 29 6.77 2.45 -1.97
C TRP A 29 5.52 2.33 -1.11
N ALA A 30 4.54 3.21 -1.31
CA ALA A 30 3.27 3.18 -0.60
C ALA A 30 2.53 1.86 -0.85
N GLY A 31 2.49 1.38 -2.10
CA GLY A 31 1.88 0.10 -2.46
C GLY A 31 2.48 -1.10 -1.71
N TRP A 32 3.81 -1.19 -1.67
CA TRP A 32 4.49 -2.24 -0.90
C TRP A 32 4.27 -2.11 0.61
N PHE A 33 4.32 -0.89 1.14
CA PHE A 33 4.06 -0.63 2.54
C PHE A 33 2.65 -1.11 2.96
N PHE A 34 1.62 -0.71 2.22
CA PHE A 34 0.25 -1.13 2.52
C PHE A 34 0.05 -2.64 2.34
N THR A 35 0.75 -3.26 1.39
CA THR A 35 0.72 -4.72 1.20
C THR A 35 1.30 -5.44 2.41
N ILE A 36 2.46 -5.01 2.92
CA ILE A 36 3.09 -5.59 4.12
C ILE A 36 2.18 -5.42 5.34
N VAL A 37 1.60 -4.23 5.52
CA VAL A 37 0.66 -3.96 6.62
C VAL A 37 -0.56 -4.88 6.52
N GLY A 38 -1.16 -5.02 5.33
CA GLY A 38 -2.31 -5.89 5.11
C GLY A 38 -2.01 -7.36 5.41
N ILE A 39 -0.89 -7.89 4.92
CA ILE A 39 -0.46 -9.26 5.21
C ILE A 39 -0.23 -9.46 6.71
N SER A 40 0.42 -8.50 7.38
CA SER A 40 0.71 -8.57 8.81
C SER A 40 -0.58 -8.64 9.64
N LEU A 41 -1.60 -7.85 9.28
CA LEU A 41 -2.91 -7.88 9.92
C LEU A 41 -3.64 -9.21 9.69
N ILE A 42 -3.55 -9.78 8.49
CA ILE A 42 -4.13 -11.10 8.19
C ILE A 42 -3.44 -12.18 9.04
N ILE A 43 -2.10 -12.19 9.10
CA ILE A 43 -1.35 -13.13 9.93
C ILE A 43 -1.73 -12.98 11.40
N TRP A 44 -1.81 -11.75 11.91
CA TRP A 44 -2.24 -11.47 13.27
C TRP A 44 -3.66 -11.99 13.55
N TRP A 45 -4.59 -11.78 12.60
CA TRP A 45 -5.96 -12.25 12.74
C TRP A 45 -6.05 -13.78 12.75
N LEU A 46 -5.34 -14.45 11.85
CA LEU A 46 -5.25 -15.92 11.82
C LEU A 46 -4.68 -16.47 13.12
N TYR A 47 -3.63 -15.84 13.65
CA TYR A 47 -3.08 -16.21 14.95
C TYR A 47 -4.12 -16.09 16.06
N ARG A 48 -4.87 -14.98 16.12
CA ARG A 48 -5.95 -14.81 17.11
C ARG A 48 -7.04 -15.87 16.96
N LEU A 49 -7.45 -16.20 15.73
CA LEU A 49 -8.44 -17.27 15.48
C LEU A 49 -7.94 -18.63 15.99
N THR A 50 -6.67 -18.97 15.78
CA THR A 50 -6.11 -20.22 16.29
C THR A 50 -6.06 -20.26 17.82
N GLN A 51 -5.77 -19.12 18.47
CA GLN A 51 -5.86 -19.02 19.93
C GLN A 51 -7.29 -19.19 20.42
N PHE A 52 -8.27 -18.53 19.77
CA PHE A 52 -9.68 -18.69 20.13
C PHE A 52 -10.19 -20.13 19.97
N GLY A 53 -9.76 -20.84 18.91
CA GLY A 53 -10.09 -22.25 18.74
C GLY A 53 -9.42 -23.14 19.79
N SER A 54 -8.11 -22.94 20.01
CA SER A 54 -7.32 -23.74 20.95
C SER A 54 -7.66 -23.53 22.42
N GLU A 55 -7.99 -22.31 22.84
CA GLU A 55 -8.26 -21.97 24.24
C GLU A 55 -9.71 -22.32 24.60
N ASN A 56 -10.68 -22.10 23.70
CA ASN A 56 -12.07 -22.49 23.98
C ASN A 56 -12.28 -24.01 23.90
N GLU A 57 -11.59 -24.74 23.01
CA GLU A 57 -11.74 -26.21 22.94
C GLU A 57 -11.17 -26.94 24.18
N LYS A 58 -10.25 -26.32 24.92
CA LYS A 58 -9.72 -26.92 26.16
C LYS A 58 -10.67 -26.82 27.36
N ASP A 59 -11.62 -25.90 27.33
CA ASP A 59 -12.66 -25.75 28.38
C ASP A 59 -13.97 -26.49 28.06
N TYR A 60 -14.11 -27.08 26.86
CA TYR A 60 -15.18 -28.04 26.60
C TYR A 60 -14.78 -29.43 27.11
N THR A 61 -14.56 -29.55 28.43
CA THR A 61 -14.86 -30.81 29.11
C THR A 61 -16.35 -31.02 28.97
N GLY A 62 -16.74 -31.96 28.10
CA GLY A 62 -18.12 -32.31 27.80
C GLY A 62 -18.99 -32.29 29.06
N TRP A 63 -20.00 -31.44 29.01
CA TRP A 63 -21.25 -31.70 29.71
C TRP A 63 -22.04 -32.68 28.84
#